data_AF-U2K9Z8-F1
#
_entry.id   AF-U2K9Z8-F1
#
_cell.length_a   1.000
_cell.length_b   1.000
_cell.length_c   1.000
_cell.angle_alpha   90.00
_cell.angle_beta   90.00
_cell.angle_gamma   90.00
#
_symmetry.space_group_name_H-M   'P 1'
#
loop_
_entity.id
_entity.type
_entity.pdbx_description
1 polymer ?
#
loop_
_entity_poly.entity_id
_entity_poly.type
_entity_poly.pdbx_seq_one_letter_code
_entity_poly.pdbx_strand_id
1 'polypeptide(L)'
;MSESIYLRTALEAANYLEELEIQENGGIYWDISQAFKGEWRYYDSISLYAGSSGIIKFFLDLYESTGDNIYYEKAIKAGFHILNRLNQDDHLDKAFSKYAMATGFGGLAFILDELYDKSDDSRFFNAVKTILNKIVLDSQETGAWSEQIGIVTDSGTALLLLKLADKYEITQAKSVLIRFGDYILSKRQVDSEGQIYYVGLNLDYVGGPHGKFNTGFPLGPGGVAYTLLKLWEHTGERRFLEGANGIDDFYKHYSIDKEKLLLPHYLPDDDEHICYVGYCGGPVGVARYFYQAYLTTKNK
;
A
#
# COMPACT_ATOMS: atom_id res chain seq x y z
N MET A 1 19.80 -15.20 27.30
CA MET A 1 19.02 -15.55 26.10
C MET A 1 19.83 -15.10 24.91
N SER A 2 20.11 -15.97 23.94
CA SER A 2 20.83 -15.56 22.72
C SER A 2 19.99 -14.55 21.96
N GLU A 3 20.58 -13.42 21.59
CA GLU A 3 19.94 -12.41 20.75
C GLU A 3 19.38 -13.06 19.47
N SER A 4 18.13 -12.75 19.15
CA SER A 4 17.44 -13.27 17.97
C SER A 4 18.24 -12.96 16.71
N ILE A 5 18.41 -13.95 15.81
CA ILE A 5 19.09 -13.73 14.53
C ILE A 5 18.44 -12.58 13.73
N TYR A 6 17.13 -12.42 13.85
CA TYR A 6 16.38 -11.34 13.19
C TYR A 6 16.73 -9.97 13.76
N LEU A 7 16.89 -9.85 15.08
CA LEU A 7 17.28 -8.58 15.71
C LEU A 7 18.70 -8.20 15.31
N ARG A 8 19.63 -9.16 15.33
CA ARG A 8 21.00 -8.93 14.89
C ARG A 8 21.07 -8.46 13.44
N THR A 9 20.35 -9.13 12.53
CA THR A 9 20.29 -8.72 11.13
C THR A 9 19.65 -7.34 10.96
N ALA A 10 18.65 -6.98 11.77
CA ALA A 10 18.08 -5.63 11.77
C ALA A 10 19.12 -4.59 12.23
N LEU A 11 19.89 -4.86 13.28
CA LEU A 11 20.97 -3.97 13.74
C LEU A 11 22.07 -3.81 12.68
N GLU A 12 22.46 -4.89 11.99
CA GLU A 12 23.41 -4.84 10.87
C GLU A 12 22.86 -3.97 9.71
N ALA A 13 21.58 -4.09 9.38
CA ALA A 13 20.93 -3.25 8.38
C ALA A 13 20.88 -1.78 8.80
N ALA A 14 20.63 -1.49 10.09
CA ALA A 14 20.67 -0.14 10.63
C ALA A 14 22.06 0.48 10.45
N ASN A 15 23.13 -0.25 10.79
CA ASN A 15 24.51 0.22 10.60
C ASN A 15 24.83 0.51 9.13
N TYR A 16 24.38 -0.35 8.20
CA TYR A 16 24.53 -0.09 6.76
C TYR A 16 23.82 1.19 6.33
N LEU A 17 22.61 1.44 6.85
CA LEU A 17 21.88 2.69 6.58
C LEU A 17 22.59 3.91 7.17
N GLU A 18 23.33 3.80 8.28
CA GLU A 18 24.10 4.93 8.80
C GLU A 18 25.20 5.40 7.84
N GLU A 19 25.81 4.48 7.09
CA GLU A 19 26.83 4.82 6.08
C GLU A 19 26.26 5.63 4.90
N LEU A 20 24.94 5.56 4.70
CA LEU A 20 24.21 6.27 3.65
C LEU A 20 23.52 7.55 4.14
N GLU A 21 23.62 7.87 5.45
CA GLU A 21 22.94 9.02 6.04
C GLU A 21 23.51 10.34 5.50
N ILE A 22 22.63 11.21 5.03
CA ILE A 22 22.92 12.58 4.65
C ILE A 22 22.18 13.51 5.62
N GLN A 23 22.90 14.49 6.17
CA GLN A 23 22.33 15.54 7.00
C GLN A 23 22.21 16.82 6.19
N GLU A 24 20.98 17.32 6.05
CA GLU A 24 20.70 18.52 5.26
C GLU A 24 19.50 19.29 5.83
N ASN A 25 19.60 20.62 5.87
CA ASN A 25 18.49 21.52 6.23
C ASN A 25 17.78 21.17 7.56
N GLY A 26 18.53 20.64 8.53
CA GLY A 26 17.99 20.26 9.85
C GLY A 26 17.23 18.93 9.88
N GLY A 27 17.23 18.16 8.78
CA GLY A 27 16.73 16.79 8.73
C GLY A 27 17.82 15.80 8.33
N ILE A 28 17.46 14.51 8.34
CA ILE A 28 18.31 13.44 7.79
C ILE A 28 17.56 12.68 6.69
N TYR A 29 18.29 12.14 5.72
CA TYR A 29 17.76 11.19 4.75
C TYR A 29 18.87 10.23 4.33
N TRP A 30 18.57 9.29 3.44
CA TRP A 30 19.53 8.29 3.00
C TRP A 30 19.79 8.38 1.51
N ASP A 31 21.06 8.30 1.12
CA ASP A 31 21.43 8.22 -0.28
C ASP A 31 21.00 6.88 -0.88
N ILE A 32 20.02 6.93 -1.77
CA ILE A 32 19.53 5.77 -2.53
C ILE A 32 20.04 5.74 -3.97
N SER A 33 21.00 6.61 -4.33
CA SER A 33 21.51 6.73 -5.70
C SER A 33 22.14 5.43 -6.24
N GLN A 34 22.69 4.61 -5.34
CA GLN A 34 23.30 3.31 -5.66
C GLN A 34 22.33 2.13 -5.49
N ALA A 35 21.08 2.36 -5.07
CA ALA A 35 20.10 1.30 -4.84
C ALA A 35 19.65 0.62 -6.14
N PHE A 36 19.91 1.23 -7.30
CA PHE A 36 19.52 0.74 -8.61
C PHE A 36 20.70 0.72 -9.57
N LYS A 37 20.76 -0.29 -10.44
CA LYS A 37 21.75 -0.35 -11.53
C LYS A 37 21.23 0.39 -12.75
N GLY A 38 22.06 1.29 -13.30
CA GLY A 38 21.78 2.05 -14.53
C GLY A 38 21.04 3.38 -14.27
N GLU A 39 20.50 4.00 -15.32
CA GLU A 39 19.75 5.28 -15.21
C GLU A 39 18.36 5.12 -14.56
N TRP A 40 18.03 3.91 -14.12
CA TRP A 40 16.72 3.57 -13.57
C TRP A 40 16.56 4.13 -12.14
N ARG A 41 15.96 5.32 -12.03
CA ARG A 41 15.47 5.89 -10.77
C ARG A 41 14.00 5.53 -10.60
N TYR A 42 13.70 4.48 -9.84
CA TYR A 42 12.38 3.86 -9.92
C TYR A 42 11.30 4.62 -9.15
N TYR A 43 11.57 5.15 -7.95
CA TYR A 43 10.60 5.91 -7.15
C TYR A 43 11.24 7.05 -6.36
N ASP A 44 10.40 7.99 -5.96
CA ASP A 44 10.79 9.16 -5.18
C ASP A 44 11.53 8.80 -3.86
N SER A 45 12.54 9.60 -3.52
CA SER A 45 13.41 9.41 -2.35
C SER A 45 12.73 9.64 -1.00
N ILE A 46 11.51 10.18 -0.97
CA ILE A 46 10.69 10.25 0.25
C ILE A 46 9.50 9.26 0.23
N SER A 47 9.33 8.45 -0.81
CA SER A 47 8.25 7.44 -0.88
C SER A 47 8.38 6.34 0.18
N LEU A 48 7.26 5.67 0.48
CA LEU A 48 7.26 4.51 1.39
C LEU A 48 7.98 3.30 0.79
N TYR A 49 7.90 3.14 -0.54
CA TYR A 49 8.42 1.96 -1.24
C TYR A 49 9.95 1.95 -1.35
N ALA A 50 10.57 3.09 -1.66
CA ALA A 50 12.01 3.16 -1.92
C ALA A 50 12.76 4.19 -1.08
N GLY A 51 12.05 5.07 -0.37
CA GLY A 51 12.60 6.28 0.19
C GLY A 51 12.58 6.33 1.72
N SER A 52 12.80 7.55 2.20
CA SER A 52 12.92 7.89 3.62
C SER A 52 11.71 7.43 4.43
N SER A 53 10.49 7.43 3.88
CA SER A 53 9.30 6.96 4.61
C SER A 53 9.39 5.49 5.03
N GLY A 54 9.90 4.62 4.14
CA GLY A 54 10.10 3.20 4.48
C GLY A 54 11.20 3.00 5.53
N ILE A 55 12.28 3.78 5.42
CA ILE A 55 13.41 3.72 6.35
C ILE A 55 13.01 4.26 7.74
N ILE A 56 12.18 5.31 7.80
CA ILE A 56 11.59 5.80 9.05
C ILE A 56 10.79 4.69 9.72
N LYS A 57 9.94 3.95 8.97
CA LYS A 57 9.16 2.83 9.54
C LYS A 57 10.08 1.79 10.17
N PHE A 58 11.16 1.45 9.49
CA PHE A 58 12.17 0.53 10.00
C PHE A 58 12.80 1.04 11.32
N PHE A 59 13.20 2.32 11.39
CA PHE A 59 13.79 2.88 12.62
C PHE A 59 12.78 2.99 13.78
N LEU A 60 11.51 3.30 13.51
CA LEU A 60 10.47 3.25 14.54
C LEU A 60 10.29 1.82 15.09
N ASP A 61 10.29 0.81 14.23
CA ASP A 61 10.16 -0.60 14.67
C ASP A 61 11.40 -1.08 15.45
N LEU A 62 12.59 -0.60 15.06
CA LEU A 62 13.82 -0.91 15.76
C LEU A 62 13.86 -0.24 17.13
N TYR A 63 13.38 1.01 17.25
CA TYR A 63 13.18 1.67 18.53
C TYR A 63 12.24 0.87 19.43
N GLU A 64 11.08 0.43 18.93
CA GLU A 64 10.13 -0.37 19.71
C GLU A 64 10.73 -1.71 20.17
N SER A 65 11.57 -2.31 19.34
CA SER A 65 12.20 -3.62 19.62
C SER A 65 13.38 -3.54 20.60
N THR A 66 14.09 -2.41 20.64
CA THR A 66 15.35 -2.26 21.39
C THR A 66 15.25 -1.32 22.59
N GLY A 67 14.34 -0.34 22.54
CA GLY A 67 14.28 0.78 23.48
C GLY A 67 15.39 1.82 23.28
N ASP A 68 16.23 1.71 22.25
CA ASP A 68 17.32 2.65 22.01
C ASP A 68 16.82 3.93 21.31
N ASN A 69 16.90 5.04 22.05
CA ASN A 69 16.37 6.34 21.63
C ASN A 69 17.05 6.88 20.36
N ILE A 70 18.26 6.41 20.00
CA ILE A 70 18.94 6.87 18.79
C ILE A 70 18.11 6.61 17.52
N TYR A 71 17.38 5.49 17.47
CA TYR A 71 16.54 5.13 16.34
C TYR A 71 15.29 6.01 16.24
N TYR A 72 14.69 6.34 17.38
CA TYR A 72 13.60 7.31 17.46
C TYR A 72 14.06 8.70 16.99
N GLU A 73 15.20 9.18 17.47
CA GLU A 73 15.75 10.48 17.07
C GLU A 73 16.03 10.56 15.56
N LYS A 74 16.55 9.47 14.98
CA LYS A 74 16.75 9.36 13.52
C LYS A 74 15.42 9.44 12.77
N ALA A 75 14.42 8.66 13.19
CA ALA A 75 13.09 8.67 12.58
C ALA A 75 12.46 10.09 12.59
N ILE A 76 12.58 10.82 13.70
CA ILE A 76 12.06 12.19 13.82
C ILE A 76 12.80 13.17 12.90
N LYS A 77 14.13 13.14 12.88
CA LYS A 77 14.92 14.00 11.98
C LYS A 77 14.61 13.72 10.51
N ALA A 78 14.37 12.46 10.15
CA ALA A 78 13.95 12.09 8.80
C ALA A 78 12.52 12.53 8.48
N GLY A 79 11.62 12.53 9.47
CA GLY A 79 10.31 13.17 9.34
C GLY A 79 10.42 14.66 8.98
N PHE A 80 11.35 15.40 9.59
CA PHE A 80 11.57 16.81 9.24
C PHE A 80 12.14 16.99 7.83
N HIS A 81 12.97 16.06 7.34
CA HIS A 81 13.38 16.06 5.94
C HIS A 81 12.16 15.94 5.00
N ILE A 82 11.23 15.02 5.28
CA ILE A 82 9.98 14.88 4.50
C ILE A 82 9.18 16.19 4.51
N LEU A 83 8.97 16.79 5.69
CA LEU A 83 8.23 18.06 5.79
C LEU A 83 8.91 19.19 5.01
N ASN A 84 10.23 19.29 5.09
CA ASN A 84 10.99 20.29 4.33
C ASN A 84 10.84 20.07 2.82
N ARG A 85 10.94 18.82 2.36
CA ARG A 85 10.76 18.44 0.96
C ARG A 85 9.38 18.81 0.43
N LEU A 86 8.32 18.52 1.21
CA LEU A 86 6.93 18.86 0.86
C LEU A 86 6.66 20.36 0.77
N ASN A 87 7.39 21.18 1.54
CA ASN A 87 7.26 22.64 1.48
C ASN A 87 7.95 23.24 0.24
N GLN A 88 8.95 22.56 -0.33
CA GLN A 88 9.72 23.04 -1.47
C GLN A 88 9.14 22.58 -2.81
N ASP A 89 8.72 21.32 -2.87
CA ASP A 89 8.14 20.72 -4.07
C ASP A 89 7.15 19.61 -3.65
N ASP A 90 5.93 19.70 -4.16
CA ASP A 90 4.84 18.76 -3.90
C ASP A 90 4.63 17.77 -5.07
N HIS A 91 5.69 17.52 -5.84
CA HIS A 91 5.78 16.42 -6.78
C HIS A 91 6.44 15.18 -6.15
N LEU A 92 5.93 13.99 -6.51
CA LEU A 92 6.55 12.70 -6.21
C LEU A 92 6.81 11.94 -7.50
N ASP A 93 8.08 11.62 -7.74
CA ASP A 93 8.49 10.90 -8.93
C ASP A 93 7.91 9.47 -8.97
N LYS A 94 7.35 9.10 -10.14
CA LYS A 94 6.92 7.73 -10.49
C LYS A 94 5.87 7.11 -9.54
N ALA A 95 5.06 7.94 -8.89
CA ALA A 95 3.93 7.45 -8.13
C ALA A 95 2.92 6.69 -9.03
N PHE A 96 2.45 5.52 -8.60
CA PHE A 96 1.46 4.73 -9.36
C PHE A 96 0.13 5.47 -9.47
N SER A 97 -0.21 6.20 -8.43
CA SER A 97 -1.19 7.28 -8.45
C SER A 97 -0.71 8.35 -7.47
N LYS A 98 -1.18 9.59 -7.63
CA LYS A 98 -0.76 10.73 -6.78
C LYS A 98 -0.85 10.40 -5.28
N TYR A 99 -1.87 9.64 -4.87
CA TYR A 99 -2.14 9.30 -3.48
C TYR A 99 -1.85 7.84 -3.11
N ALA A 100 -1.21 7.09 -4.00
CA ALA A 100 -0.85 5.70 -3.78
C ALA A 100 -0.11 5.49 -2.45
N MET A 101 -0.41 4.39 -1.76
CA MET A 101 0.20 4.10 -0.45
C MET A 101 1.69 3.79 -0.53
N ALA A 102 2.13 3.07 -1.55
CA ALA A 102 3.53 2.68 -1.67
C ALA A 102 4.39 3.84 -2.19
N THR A 103 3.90 4.57 -3.18
CA THR A 103 4.73 5.44 -4.02
C THR A 103 4.27 6.89 -4.05
N GLY A 104 3.09 7.21 -3.53
CA GLY A 104 2.50 8.54 -3.52
C GLY A 104 2.29 9.10 -2.11
N PHE A 105 1.54 10.19 -2.03
CA PHE A 105 1.30 10.95 -0.78
C PHE A 105 0.61 10.12 0.32
N GLY A 106 -0.08 9.04 -0.04
CA GLY A 106 -0.70 8.17 0.96
C GLY A 106 0.31 7.53 1.91
N GLY A 107 1.45 7.07 1.37
CA GLY A 107 2.55 6.52 2.19
C GLY A 107 3.20 7.55 3.09
N LEU A 108 3.31 8.79 2.61
CA LEU A 108 3.84 9.90 3.39
C LEU A 108 2.90 10.24 4.55
N ALA A 109 1.59 10.35 4.28
CA ALA A 109 0.60 10.56 5.33
C ALA A 109 0.62 9.43 6.37
N PHE A 110 0.75 8.18 5.94
CA PHE A 110 0.88 7.05 6.86
C PHE A 110 2.12 7.18 7.76
N ILE A 111 3.30 7.52 7.23
CA ILE A 111 4.49 7.59 8.07
C ILE A 111 4.50 8.83 8.98
N LEU A 112 3.96 9.95 8.50
CA LEU A 112 3.85 11.17 9.31
C LEU A 112 2.83 10.98 10.44
N ASP A 113 1.78 10.18 10.23
CA ASP A 113 0.84 9.76 11.27
C ASP A 113 1.53 8.95 12.37
N GLU A 114 2.37 7.97 12.00
CA GLU A 114 3.14 7.17 12.96
C GLU A 114 4.16 8.04 13.74
N LEU A 115 4.81 9.00 13.07
CA LEU A 115 5.69 9.97 13.73
C LEU A 115 4.93 10.88 14.69
N TYR A 116 3.73 11.33 14.31
CA TYR A 116 2.87 12.12 15.18
C TYR A 116 2.51 11.31 16.44
N ASP A 117 2.10 10.05 16.30
CA ASP A 117 1.73 9.20 17.44
C ASP A 117 2.85 8.98 18.45
N LYS A 118 4.11 9.04 18.01
CA LYS A 118 5.27 8.89 18.91
C LYS A 118 5.78 10.21 19.50
N SER A 119 5.61 11.32 18.80
CA SER A 119 6.23 12.60 19.16
C SER A 119 5.27 13.66 19.68
N ASP A 120 3.98 13.53 19.39
CA ASP A 120 2.95 14.58 19.54
C ASP A 120 3.30 15.91 18.84
N ASP A 121 4.17 15.87 17.82
CA ASP A 121 4.56 17.07 17.09
C ASP A 121 3.47 17.49 16.09
N SER A 122 2.80 18.60 16.41
CA SER A 122 1.72 19.18 15.60
C SER A 122 2.08 19.43 14.12
N ARG A 123 3.37 19.55 13.76
CA ARG A 123 3.78 19.72 12.35
C ARG A 123 3.48 18.47 11.53
N PHE A 124 3.72 17.28 12.09
CA PHE A 124 3.36 16.02 11.44
C PHE A 124 1.84 15.89 11.34
N PHE A 125 1.11 16.19 12.41
CA PHE A 125 -0.36 16.19 12.41
C PHE A 125 -0.93 17.08 11.29
N ASN A 126 -0.45 18.31 11.18
CA ASN A 126 -0.92 19.27 10.18
C ASN A 126 -0.62 18.83 8.75
N ALA A 127 0.55 18.20 8.51
CA ALA A 127 0.90 17.65 7.21
C ALA A 127 -0.02 16.49 6.81
N VAL A 128 -0.28 15.55 7.72
CA VAL A 128 -1.23 14.45 7.47
C VAL A 128 -2.62 15.00 7.17
N LYS A 129 -3.14 15.90 8.00
CA LYS A 129 -4.46 16.53 7.79
C LYS A 129 -4.53 17.23 6.43
N THR A 130 -3.46 17.89 6.01
CA THR A 130 -3.39 18.53 4.68
C THR A 130 -3.47 17.51 3.55
N ILE A 131 -2.70 16.43 3.63
CA ILE A 131 -2.71 15.36 2.62
C ILE A 131 -4.10 14.71 2.53
N LEU A 132 -4.69 14.33 3.68
CA LEU A 132 -6.00 13.67 3.68
C LEU A 132 -7.12 14.57 3.13
N ASN A 133 -7.10 15.88 3.45
CA ASN A 133 -8.04 16.82 2.85
C ASN A 133 -7.86 16.91 1.33
N LYS A 134 -6.62 16.97 0.84
CA LYS A 134 -6.32 16.93 -0.60
C LYS A 134 -6.83 15.65 -1.26
N ILE A 135 -6.69 14.49 -0.62
CA ILE A 135 -7.23 13.21 -1.13
C ILE A 135 -8.75 13.32 -1.37
N VAL A 136 -9.50 13.88 -0.42
CA VAL A 136 -10.95 14.04 -0.55
C VAL A 136 -11.30 15.05 -1.65
N LEU A 137 -10.62 16.20 -1.66
CA LEU A 137 -10.85 17.28 -2.64
C LEU A 137 -10.55 16.86 -4.08
N ASP A 138 -9.48 16.10 -4.29
CA ASP A 138 -9.02 15.68 -5.62
C ASP A 138 -9.72 14.40 -6.12
N SER A 139 -10.64 13.82 -5.32
CA SER A 139 -11.42 12.66 -5.76
C SER A 139 -12.35 13.05 -6.91
N GLN A 140 -12.46 12.16 -7.90
CA GLN A 140 -13.36 12.34 -9.04
C GLN A 140 -14.83 12.16 -8.61
N GLU A 141 -15.78 12.40 -9.53
CA GLU A 141 -17.20 12.12 -9.28
C GLU A 141 -17.44 10.67 -8.84
N THR A 142 -16.70 9.73 -9.43
CA THR A 142 -16.69 8.30 -9.08
C THR A 142 -16.04 8.00 -7.73
N GLY A 143 -15.41 8.97 -7.07
CA GLY A 143 -14.59 8.78 -5.88
C GLY A 143 -13.19 8.21 -6.14
N ALA A 144 -12.88 7.84 -7.40
CA ALA A 144 -11.55 7.39 -7.80
C ALA A 144 -10.55 8.54 -7.94
N TRP A 145 -9.26 8.22 -8.07
CA TRP A 145 -8.19 9.19 -8.30
C TRP A 145 -7.44 8.91 -9.59
N SER A 146 -7.03 7.66 -9.82
CA SER A 146 -6.33 7.20 -11.02
C SER A 146 -7.15 6.24 -11.89
N GLU A 147 -8.33 5.83 -11.42
CA GLU A 147 -9.18 4.82 -12.04
C GLU A 147 -8.61 3.39 -12.02
N GLN A 148 -7.43 3.20 -11.43
CA GLN A 148 -6.85 1.90 -11.14
C GLN A 148 -7.26 1.48 -9.73
N ILE A 149 -8.09 0.45 -9.62
CA ILE A 149 -8.79 0.08 -8.38
C ILE A 149 -7.99 -0.84 -7.44
N GLY A 150 -6.73 -1.15 -7.75
CA GLY A 150 -5.84 -1.99 -6.96
C GLY A 150 -5.28 -1.31 -5.69
N ILE A 151 -4.76 -2.11 -4.76
CA ILE A 151 -4.17 -1.62 -3.51
C ILE A 151 -2.92 -0.76 -3.76
N VAL A 152 -2.16 -1.07 -4.83
CA VAL A 152 -1.02 -0.24 -5.25
C VAL A 152 -1.41 1.17 -5.67
N THR A 153 -2.69 1.41 -5.94
CA THR A 153 -3.26 2.66 -6.42
C THR A 153 -4.44 3.06 -5.52
N ASP A 154 -5.65 3.22 -6.08
CA ASP A 154 -6.76 3.91 -5.43
C ASP A 154 -7.33 3.14 -4.24
N SER A 155 -7.30 1.81 -4.24
CA SER A 155 -7.71 1.05 -3.05
C SER A 155 -6.78 1.30 -1.86
N GLY A 156 -5.48 1.50 -2.09
CA GLY A 156 -4.55 1.87 -1.03
C GLY A 156 -4.93 3.23 -0.43
N THR A 157 -5.23 4.21 -1.28
CA THR A 157 -5.72 5.52 -0.88
C THR A 157 -7.01 5.44 -0.06
N ALA A 158 -7.97 4.63 -0.51
CA ALA A 158 -9.23 4.42 0.20
C ALA A 158 -9.01 3.78 1.58
N LEU A 159 -8.13 2.77 1.67
CA LEU A 159 -7.77 2.14 2.95
C LEU A 159 -7.09 3.10 3.93
N LEU A 160 -6.30 4.06 3.42
CA LEU A 160 -5.73 5.12 4.25
C LEU A 160 -6.81 6.04 4.81
N LEU A 161 -7.74 6.50 3.97
CA LEU A 161 -8.88 7.30 4.42
C LEU A 161 -9.70 6.54 5.47
N LEU A 162 -9.96 5.25 5.25
CA LEU A 162 -10.65 4.40 6.24
C LEU A 162 -9.90 4.34 7.58
N LYS A 163 -8.56 4.32 7.56
CA LYS A 163 -7.74 4.29 8.78
C LYS A 163 -7.73 5.64 9.50
N LEU A 164 -7.58 6.74 8.77
CA LEU A 164 -7.16 8.03 9.36
C LEU A 164 -8.22 9.13 9.34
N ALA A 165 -9.28 9.02 8.52
CA ALA A 165 -10.23 10.11 8.35
C ALA A 165 -10.88 10.55 9.67
N ASP A 166 -11.26 9.60 10.53
CA ASP A 166 -11.88 9.91 11.82
C ASP A 166 -10.88 10.59 12.78
N LYS A 167 -9.64 10.08 12.85
CA LYS A 167 -8.57 10.65 13.70
C LYS A 167 -8.28 12.11 13.36
N TYR A 168 -8.35 12.47 12.08
CA TYR A 168 -8.02 13.81 11.59
C TYR A 168 -9.25 14.68 11.26
N GLU A 169 -10.45 14.18 11.56
CA GLU A 169 -11.73 14.85 11.32
C GLU A 169 -11.94 15.26 9.85
N ILE A 170 -11.61 14.36 8.93
CA ILE A 170 -11.67 14.62 7.49
C ILE A 170 -13.11 14.50 7.01
N THR A 171 -13.75 15.66 6.83
CA THR A 171 -15.13 15.73 6.32
C THR A 171 -15.24 15.13 4.91
N GLN A 172 -16.43 14.59 4.58
CA GLN A 172 -16.74 13.98 3.28
C GLN A 172 -15.97 12.70 2.93
N ALA A 173 -15.01 12.23 3.74
CA ALA A 173 -14.30 10.98 3.49
C ALA A 173 -15.26 9.80 3.28
N LYS A 174 -16.30 9.67 4.13
CA LYS A 174 -17.33 8.63 3.99
C LYS A 174 -18.06 8.69 2.64
N SER A 175 -18.41 9.88 2.14
CA SER A 175 -19.12 9.98 0.86
C SER A 175 -18.22 9.64 -0.32
N VAL A 176 -16.93 10.03 -0.28
CA VAL A 176 -15.92 9.64 -1.28
C VAL A 176 -15.74 8.12 -1.29
N LEU A 177 -15.60 7.50 -0.12
CA LEU A 177 -15.41 6.06 0.02
C LEU A 177 -16.62 5.26 -0.50
N ILE A 178 -17.84 5.74 -0.29
CA ILE A 178 -19.05 5.11 -0.84
C ILE A 178 -19.05 5.19 -2.37
N ARG A 179 -18.78 6.36 -2.96
CA ARG A 179 -18.72 6.52 -4.42
C ARG A 179 -17.64 5.63 -5.03
N PHE A 180 -16.45 5.59 -4.40
CA PHE A 180 -15.36 4.74 -4.86
C PHE A 180 -15.72 3.25 -4.76
N GLY A 181 -16.41 2.83 -3.69
CA GLY A 181 -16.96 1.48 -3.58
C GLY A 181 -17.92 1.14 -4.73
N ASP A 182 -18.84 2.05 -5.06
CA ASP A 182 -19.77 1.87 -6.19
C ASP A 182 -19.02 1.80 -7.53
N TYR A 183 -17.94 2.58 -7.69
CA TYR A 183 -17.04 2.51 -8.83
C TYR A 183 -16.33 1.16 -8.92
N ILE A 184 -15.79 0.62 -7.81
CA ILE A 184 -15.20 -0.73 -7.79
C ILE A 184 -16.22 -1.76 -8.26
N LEU A 185 -17.45 -1.72 -7.73
CA LEU A 185 -18.50 -2.68 -8.11
C LEU A 185 -18.81 -2.63 -9.61
N SER A 186 -18.75 -1.45 -10.23
CA SER A 186 -18.95 -1.30 -11.68
C SER A 186 -17.82 -1.87 -12.53
N LYS A 187 -16.68 -2.24 -11.95
CA LYS A 187 -15.52 -2.85 -12.64
C LYS A 187 -15.49 -4.37 -12.54
N ARG A 188 -16.52 -4.99 -11.95
CA ARG A 188 -16.64 -6.44 -11.83
C ARG A 188 -16.62 -7.10 -13.22
N GLN A 189 -15.79 -8.11 -13.39
CA GLN A 189 -15.69 -8.90 -14.61
C GLN A 189 -16.16 -10.34 -14.37
N VAL A 190 -16.57 -11.00 -15.44
CA VAL A 190 -16.88 -12.42 -15.49
C VAL A 190 -16.20 -12.98 -16.72
N ASP A 191 -15.34 -13.99 -16.56
CA ASP A 191 -14.66 -14.64 -17.69
C ASP A 191 -15.53 -15.70 -18.37
N SER A 192 -14.97 -16.37 -19.39
CA SER A 192 -15.66 -17.42 -20.15
C SER A 192 -15.99 -18.66 -19.32
N GLU A 193 -15.30 -18.88 -18.20
CA GLU A 193 -15.54 -19.98 -17.25
C GLU A 193 -16.53 -19.58 -16.14
N GLY A 194 -17.10 -18.38 -16.24
CA GLY A 194 -18.05 -17.85 -15.27
C GLY A 194 -17.41 -17.37 -13.97
N GLN A 195 -16.08 -17.28 -13.87
CA GLN A 195 -15.42 -16.81 -12.66
C GLN A 195 -15.48 -15.29 -12.56
N ILE A 196 -15.68 -14.82 -11.34
CA ILE A 196 -15.83 -13.40 -11.03
C ILE A 196 -14.48 -12.86 -10.59
N TYR A 197 -14.05 -11.74 -11.17
CA TYR A 197 -12.79 -11.12 -10.78
C TYR A 197 -12.77 -9.61 -11.00
N TYR A 198 -11.70 -9.00 -10.51
CA TYR A 198 -11.39 -7.59 -10.71
C TYR A 198 -9.95 -7.46 -11.19
N VAL A 199 -9.72 -6.49 -12.08
CA VAL A 199 -8.36 -6.08 -12.46
C VAL A 199 -8.03 -4.83 -11.66
N GLY A 200 -7.13 -4.97 -10.68
CA GLY A 200 -6.73 -3.87 -9.80
C GLY A 200 -5.85 -2.84 -10.50
N LEU A 201 -4.88 -3.31 -11.28
CA LEU A 201 -4.01 -2.47 -12.10
C LEU A 201 -3.95 -3.03 -13.51
N ASN A 202 -4.24 -2.19 -14.51
CA ASN A 202 -3.90 -2.50 -15.90
C ASN A 202 -2.37 -2.47 -16.06
N LEU A 203 -1.77 -3.60 -16.44
CA LEU A 203 -0.33 -3.74 -16.56
C LEU A 203 0.29 -2.86 -17.64
N ASP A 204 -0.47 -2.45 -18.66
CA ASP A 204 -0.01 -1.47 -19.65
C ASP A 204 0.44 -0.15 -18.99
N TYR A 205 -0.16 0.20 -17.85
CA TYR A 205 0.17 1.41 -17.09
C TYR A 205 1.59 1.43 -16.53
N VAL A 206 2.18 0.25 -16.37
CA VAL A 206 3.53 0.06 -15.80
C VAL A 206 4.48 -0.62 -16.78
N GLY A 207 4.10 -0.72 -18.06
CA GLY A 207 4.90 -1.38 -19.10
C GLY A 207 4.98 -2.91 -18.92
N GLY A 208 3.98 -3.51 -18.26
CA GLY A 208 3.86 -4.95 -18.12
C GLY A 208 3.33 -5.65 -19.38
N PRO A 209 3.13 -6.98 -19.31
CA PRO A 209 2.67 -7.76 -20.46
C PRO A 209 1.25 -7.36 -20.89
N HIS A 210 1.08 -7.06 -22.16
CA HIS A 210 -0.20 -6.65 -22.74
C HIS A 210 -1.22 -7.79 -22.71
N GLY A 211 -2.48 -7.46 -22.44
CA GLY A 211 -3.58 -8.42 -22.42
C GLY A 211 -3.58 -9.36 -21.20
N LYS A 212 -2.64 -9.19 -20.27
CA LYS A 212 -2.56 -9.95 -19.02
C LYS A 212 -2.92 -9.07 -17.83
N PHE A 213 -3.34 -9.71 -16.73
CA PHE A 213 -3.47 -9.05 -15.43
C PHE A 213 -2.82 -9.88 -14.32
N ASN A 214 -2.39 -9.21 -13.26
CA ASN A 214 -1.76 -9.85 -12.10
C ASN A 214 -2.81 -10.49 -11.20
N THR A 215 -2.58 -11.72 -10.77
CA THR A 215 -3.50 -12.47 -9.89
C THR A 215 -3.27 -12.20 -8.41
N GLY A 216 -2.15 -11.58 -8.05
CA GLY A 216 -1.73 -11.37 -6.67
C GLY A 216 -2.58 -10.35 -5.92
N PHE A 217 -2.14 -10.01 -4.71
CA PHE A 217 -2.95 -9.18 -3.84
C PHE A 217 -3.00 -7.71 -4.27
N PRO A 218 -1.88 -6.97 -4.33
CA PRO A 218 -1.98 -5.53 -4.43
C PRO A 218 -2.38 -5.00 -5.82
N LEU A 219 -2.22 -5.82 -6.88
CA LEU A 219 -2.61 -5.47 -8.26
C LEU A 219 -3.85 -6.25 -8.74
N GLY A 220 -4.23 -7.31 -8.04
CA GLY A 220 -5.19 -8.29 -8.54
C GLY A 220 -6.48 -8.38 -7.73
N PRO A 221 -7.29 -9.42 -8.01
CA PRO A 221 -8.66 -9.55 -7.49
C PRO A 221 -8.73 -9.54 -5.96
N GLY A 222 -7.79 -10.20 -5.28
CA GLY A 222 -7.78 -10.33 -3.83
C GLY A 222 -7.62 -8.99 -3.11
N GLY A 223 -6.79 -8.07 -3.62
CA GLY A 223 -6.66 -6.73 -3.03
C GLY A 223 -7.93 -5.91 -3.18
N VAL A 224 -8.55 -5.96 -4.36
CA VAL A 224 -9.83 -5.25 -4.61
C VAL A 224 -10.94 -5.81 -3.71
N ALA A 225 -11.05 -7.13 -3.61
CA ALA A 225 -12.02 -7.79 -2.74
C ALA A 225 -11.78 -7.48 -1.26
N TYR A 226 -10.52 -7.44 -0.83
CA TYR A 226 -10.17 -6.98 0.51
C TYR A 226 -10.66 -5.54 0.77
N THR A 227 -10.46 -4.62 -0.17
CA THR A 227 -10.98 -3.25 -0.05
C THR A 227 -12.50 -3.22 0.09
N LEU A 228 -13.24 -3.99 -0.71
CA LEU A 228 -14.70 -4.09 -0.60
C LEU A 228 -15.14 -4.58 0.79
N LEU A 229 -14.44 -5.56 1.37
CA LEU A 229 -14.71 -6.03 2.73
C LEU A 229 -14.44 -4.95 3.78
N LYS A 230 -13.35 -4.17 3.64
CA LYS A 230 -13.06 -3.05 4.55
C LYS A 230 -14.07 -1.91 4.40
N LEU A 231 -14.55 -1.63 3.19
CA LEU A 231 -15.64 -0.69 2.94
C LEU A 231 -16.93 -1.16 3.60
N TRP A 232 -17.27 -2.45 3.51
CA TRP A 232 -18.41 -3.02 4.23
C TRP A 232 -18.28 -2.80 5.75
N GLU A 233 -17.14 -3.14 6.36
CA GLU A 233 -16.93 -2.98 7.80
C GLU A 233 -17.12 -1.54 8.28
N HIS A 234 -16.69 -0.56 7.47
CA HIS A 234 -16.77 0.85 7.83
C HIS A 234 -18.13 1.48 7.51
N THR A 235 -18.80 1.04 6.45
CA THR A 235 -20.04 1.68 5.97
C THR A 235 -21.32 0.97 6.39
N GLY A 236 -21.27 -0.36 6.58
CA GLY A 236 -22.45 -1.20 6.76
C GLY A 236 -23.29 -1.41 5.48
N GLU A 237 -22.74 -1.08 4.31
CA GLU A 237 -23.46 -1.17 3.03
C GLU A 237 -23.29 -2.56 2.40
N ARG A 238 -24.36 -3.38 2.46
CA ARG A 238 -24.30 -4.82 2.14
C ARG A 238 -23.80 -5.13 0.72
N ARG A 239 -24.00 -4.22 -0.24
CA ARG A 239 -23.50 -4.37 -1.62
C ARG A 239 -21.98 -4.50 -1.69
N PHE A 240 -21.22 -3.91 -0.76
CA PHE A 240 -19.76 -4.06 -0.75
C PHE A 240 -19.35 -5.46 -0.26
N LEU A 241 -20.06 -6.01 0.73
CA LEU A 241 -19.88 -7.41 1.13
C LEU A 241 -20.19 -8.35 -0.04
N GLU A 242 -21.33 -8.14 -0.70
CA GLU A 242 -21.76 -8.96 -1.85
C GLU A 242 -20.83 -8.84 -3.06
N GLY A 243 -20.19 -7.69 -3.25
CA GLY A 243 -19.20 -7.47 -4.30
C GLY A 243 -17.95 -8.34 -4.19
N ALA A 244 -17.62 -8.83 -2.99
CA ALA A 244 -16.48 -9.73 -2.78
C ALA A 244 -16.80 -11.22 -3.03
N ASN A 245 -18.06 -11.56 -3.32
CA ASN A 245 -18.48 -12.94 -3.54
C ASN A 245 -17.91 -13.52 -4.84
N GLY A 246 -17.45 -14.77 -4.80
CA GLY A 246 -16.91 -15.51 -5.94
C GLY A 246 -15.43 -15.29 -6.21
N ILE A 247 -14.75 -14.41 -5.46
CA ILE A 247 -13.31 -14.17 -5.61
C ILE A 247 -12.49 -15.35 -5.06
N ASP A 248 -12.99 -16.04 -4.02
CA ASP A 248 -12.39 -17.28 -3.53
C ASP A 248 -12.56 -18.43 -4.54
N ASP A 249 -13.72 -18.52 -5.19
CA ASP A 249 -13.97 -19.49 -6.26
C ASP A 249 -13.04 -19.25 -7.45
N PHE A 250 -12.85 -17.99 -7.87
CA PHE A 250 -11.88 -17.61 -8.90
C PHE A 250 -10.46 -18.12 -8.55
N TYR A 251 -10.00 -17.91 -7.32
CA TYR A 251 -8.67 -18.37 -6.90
C TYR A 251 -8.56 -19.89 -6.83
N LYS A 252 -9.62 -20.60 -6.42
CA LYS A 252 -9.66 -22.07 -6.44
C LYS A 252 -9.66 -22.62 -7.87
N HIS A 253 -10.38 -21.96 -8.78
CA HIS A 253 -10.48 -22.36 -10.19
C HIS A 253 -9.13 -22.23 -10.92
N TYR A 254 -8.45 -21.09 -10.76
CA TYR A 254 -7.18 -20.81 -11.45
C TYR A 254 -5.93 -21.26 -10.69
N SER A 255 -6.09 -22.00 -9.60
CA SER A 255 -4.95 -22.62 -8.93
C SER A 255 -4.37 -23.73 -9.80
N ILE A 256 -3.05 -23.71 -10.02
CA ILE A 256 -2.33 -24.76 -10.76
C ILE A 256 -2.23 -26.05 -9.92
N ASP A 257 -2.27 -25.91 -8.59
CA ASP A 257 -2.28 -27.03 -7.65
C ASP A 257 -3.71 -27.34 -7.18
N LYS A 258 -4.01 -28.64 -7.03
CA LYS A 258 -5.36 -29.15 -6.67
C LYS A 258 -5.61 -29.18 -5.16
N GLU A 259 -4.57 -29.17 -4.34
CA GLU A 259 -4.64 -29.26 -2.88
C GLU A 259 -4.29 -27.93 -2.19
N LYS A 260 -3.49 -27.09 -2.87
CA LYS A 260 -3.00 -25.80 -2.36
C LYS A 260 -3.40 -24.69 -3.32
N LEU A 261 -3.47 -23.46 -2.82
CA LEU A 261 -3.58 -22.27 -3.67
C LEU A 261 -2.21 -21.89 -4.20
N LEU A 262 -1.93 -22.31 -5.43
CA LEU A 262 -0.73 -21.94 -6.20
C LEU A 262 -1.16 -21.18 -7.44
N LEU A 263 -0.91 -19.87 -7.44
CA LEU A 263 -1.47 -18.96 -8.43
C LEU A 263 -0.44 -18.58 -9.49
N PRO A 264 -0.82 -18.63 -10.78
CA PRO A 264 0.03 -18.08 -11.83
C PRO A 264 0.17 -16.58 -11.63
N HIS A 265 1.36 -16.04 -11.90
CA HIS A 265 1.64 -14.63 -11.67
C HIS A 265 0.73 -13.71 -12.48
N TYR A 266 0.37 -14.16 -13.69
CA TYR A 266 -0.51 -13.47 -14.61
C TYR A 266 -1.59 -14.41 -15.15
N LEU A 267 -2.75 -13.84 -15.48
CA LEU A 267 -3.75 -14.48 -16.32
C LEU A 267 -4.00 -13.65 -17.58
N PRO A 268 -4.20 -14.28 -18.76
CA PRO A 268 -4.06 -15.73 -19.00
C PRO A 268 -2.63 -16.25 -18.76
N ASP A 269 -2.53 -17.47 -18.23
CA ASP A 269 -1.26 -18.18 -18.00
C ASP A 269 -0.96 -18.99 -19.27
N ASP A 270 -0.27 -18.36 -20.24
CA ASP A 270 0.08 -18.95 -21.54
C ASP A 270 1.19 -20.02 -21.41
N ASP A 271 0.96 -21.01 -20.54
CA ASP A 271 1.87 -22.10 -20.17
C ASP A 271 3.22 -21.64 -19.55
N GLU A 272 3.28 -20.41 -19.01
CA GLU A 272 4.47 -19.90 -18.33
C GLU A 272 4.61 -20.52 -16.92
N HIS A 273 3.49 -20.76 -16.24
CA HIS A 273 3.40 -21.35 -14.91
C HIS A 273 4.30 -20.68 -13.85
N ILE A 274 4.61 -19.40 -14.05
CA ILE A 274 5.43 -18.62 -13.12
C ILE A 274 4.59 -18.33 -11.88
N CYS A 275 5.01 -18.85 -10.73
CA CYS A 275 4.34 -18.63 -9.46
C CYS A 275 5.27 -17.92 -8.49
N TYR A 276 4.84 -16.78 -7.95
CA TYR A 276 5.58 -16.08 -6.90
C TYR A 276 5.06 -16.49 -5.53
N VAL A 277 5.91 -16.44 -4.50
CA VAL A 277 5.51 -16.72 -3.11
C VAL A 277 5.19 -15.42 -2.34
N GLY A 278 5.60 -14.26 -2.86
CA GLY A 278 5.58 -12.99 -2.13
C GLY A 278 4.24 -12.25 -2.06
N TYR A 279 4.28 -11.06 -1.47
CA TYR A 279 3.12 -10.17 -1.29
C TYR A 279 2.47 -9.73 -2.62
N CYS A 280 3.26 -9.37 -3.63
CA CYS A 280 2.74 -8.75 -4.85
C CYS A 280 2.03 -9.71 -5.81
N GLY A 281 2.60 -10.90 -6.03
CA GLY A 281 2.15 -11.83 -7.07
C GLY A 281 1.88 -13.24 -6.56
N GLY A 282 1.76 -13.42 -5.25
CA GLY A 282 1.78 -14.74 -4.62
C GLY A 282 0.81 -14.92 -3.45
N PRO A 283 0.74 -16.15 -2.92
CA PRO A 283 -0.23 -16.55 -1.89
C PRO A 283 -0.05 -15.81 -0.57
N VAL A 284 1.15 -15.32 -0.21
CA VAL A 284 1.36 -14.54 1.02
C VAL A 284 0.53 -13.26 1.03
N GLY A 285 0.44 -12.56 -0.11
CA GLY A 285 -0.45 -11.41 -0.23
C GLY A 285 -1.90 -11.83 -0.24
N VAL A 286 -2.26 -12.79 -1.09
CA VAL A 286 -3.66 -13.21 -1.31
C VAL A 286 -4.29 -13.78 -0.04
N ALA A 287 -3.51 -14.42 0.85
CA ALA A 287 -3.97 -14.88 2.14
C ALA A 287 -4.58 -13.77 3.02
N ARG A 288 -4.21 -12.50 2.83
CA ARG A 288 -4.83 -11.37 3.53
C ARG A 288 -6.29 -11.20 3.18
N TYR A 289 -6.65 -11.41 1.92
CA TYR A 289 -8.05 -11.43 1.49
C TYR A 289 -8.80 -12.57 2.17
N PHE A 290 -8.28 -13.80 2.09
CA PHE A 290 -8.92 -14.96 2.72
C PHE A 290 -9.11 -14.79 4.23
N TYR A 291 -8.09 -14.29 4.91
CA TYR A 291 -8.17 -14.00 6.33
C TYR A 291 -9.24 -12.95 6.65
N GLN A 292 -9.29 -11.85 5.88
CA GLN A 292 -10.32 -10.83 6.03
C GLN A 292 -11.73 -11.37 5.73
N ALA A 293 -11.89 -12.18 4.68
CA ALA A 293 -13.16 -12.83 4.34
C ALA A 293 -13.64 -13.76 5.46
N TYR A 294 -12.74 -14.54 6.06
CA TYR A 294 -13.02 -15.36 7.24
C TYR A 294 -13.48 -14.49 8.43
N LEU A 295 -12.78 -13.39 8.72
CA LEU A 295 -13.15 -12.49 9.81
C LEU A 295 -14.55 -11.89 9.61
N THR A 296 -14.89 -11.52 8.37
CA THR A 296 -16.18 -10.90 8.03
C THR A 296 -17.34 -11.89 7.98
N THR A 297 -17.16 -13.06 7.36
CA THR A 297 -18.26 -14.01 7.08
C THR A 297 -18.36 -15.16 8.09
N LYS A 298 -17.28 -15.43 8.83
CA LYS A 298 -17.11 -16.62 9.68
C LYS A 298 -17.19 -17.96 8.92
N ASN A 299 -17.21 -17.94 7.59
CA ASN A 299 -17.09 -19.14 6.79
C ASN A 299 -15.63 -19.60 6.73
N LYS A 300 -15.41 -20.88 7.01
CA LYS A 300 -14.09 -21.53 6.97
C LYS A 300 -13.68 -21.87 5.55
#